data_AF-A0A7X0HVM2-F1
#
_entry.id   AF-A0A7X0HVM2-F1
#
_cell.length_a   1.000
_cell.length_b   1.000
_cell.length_c   1.000
_cell.angle_alpha   90.00
_cell.angle_beta   90.00
_cell.angle_gamma   90.00
#
_symmetry.space_group_name_H-M   'P 1'
#
loop_
_entity.id
_entity.type
_entity.pdbx_description
1 polymer ?
#
loop_
_entity_poly.entity_id
_entity_poly.type
_entity_poly.pdbx_seq_one_letter_code
_entity_poly.pdbx_strand_id
1 'polypeptide(L)'
;MFGVDVIRNWVQLLTARVPLDKQNLILPEKIIRLTLTRAKLCESIANQIDSDRKKAFYLAGIFSSLNEFFAGPMEDIMKELALTEDIYAALIVQENSIKEVLALVEAVEKAKWEEIHEICQKLNIRERCLFKMYAESINWTAKIQQSEQDSLLEKSPLLWS
;
A
#
# COMPACT_ATOMS: atom_id res chain seq x y z
N MET A 1 -9.75 9.51 -6.53
CA MET A 1 -9.45 8.62 -5.39
C MET A 1 -8.37 7.67 -5.87
N PHE A 2 -7.10 7.96 -5.59
CA PHE A 2 -5.95 7.26 -6.18
C PHE A 2 -5.63 6.03 -5.32
N GLY A 3 -6.22 4.87 -5.62
CA GLY A 3 -5.91 3.64 -4.87
C GLY A 3 -5.82 2.44 -5.78
N VAL A 4 -6.96 1.87 -6.17
CA VAL A 4 -6.95 0.65 -6.98
C VAL A 4 -6.50 0.93 -8.40
N ASP A 5 -6.88 2.06 -9.01
CA ASP A 5 -6.42 2.40 -10.36
C ASP A 5 -4.91 2.56 -10.44
N VAL A 6 -4.30 3.09 -9.38
CA VAL A 6 -2.84 3.19 -9.27
C VAL A 6 -2.23 1.79 -9.23
N ILE A 7 -2.72 0.91 -8.35
CA ILE A 7 -2.27 -0.48 -8.25
C ILE A 7 -2.46 -1.22 -9.59
N ARG A 8 -3.62 -1.08 -10.23
CA ARG A 8 -3.97 -1.70 -11.51
C ARG A 8 -3.07 -1.22 -12.65
N ASN A 9 -2.83 0.09 -12.72
CA ASN A 9 -1.91 0.68 -13.69
C ASN A 9 -0.48 0.14 -13.49
N TRP A 10 -0.02 0.00 -12.24
CA TRP A 10 1.29 -0.59 -11.96
C TRP A 10 1.37 -2.06 -12.34
N VAL A 11 0.35 -2.85 -12.02
CA VAL A 11 0.29 -4.26 -12.44
C VAL A 11 0.37 -4.38 -13.95
N GLN A 12 -0.36 -3.54 -14.70
CA GLN A 12 -0.34 -3.50 -16.16
C GLN A 12 1.04 -3.12 -16.73
N LEU A 13 1.70 -2.11 -16.15
CA LEU A 13 3.06 -1.71 -16.56
C LEU A 13 4.08 -2.81 -16.29
N LEU A 14 3.92 -3.55 -15.20
CA LEU A 14 4.78 -4.68 -14.84
C LEU A 14 4.52 -5.87 -15.76
N THR A 15 3.27 -6.28 -16.04
CA THR A 15 2.99 -7.40 -16.96
C THR A 15 3.45 -7.15 -18.38
N ALA A 16 3.45 -5.91 -18.86
CA ALA A 16 4.01 -5.57 -20.17
C ALA A 16 5.51 -5.90 -20.32
N ARG A 17 6.23 -6.08 -19.20
CA ARG A 17 7.69 -6.29 -19.15
C ARG A 17 8.09 -7.68 -18.63
N VAL A 18 7.12 -8.48 -18.20
CA VAL A 18 7.35 -9.88 -17.79
C VAL A 18 7.29 -10.76 -19.05
N PRO A 19 8.15 -11.82 -19.18
CA PRO A 19 8.12 -12.73 -20.31
C PRO A 19 6.70 -13.29 -20.58
N LEU A 20 6.40 -13.56 -21.86
CA LEU A 20 5.06 -13.89 -22.38
C LEU A 20 4.31 -14.98 -21.59
N ASP A 21 5.03 -15.91 -20.98
CA ASP A 21 4.49 -17.00 -20.15
C ASP A 21 3.90 -16.54 -18.79
N LYS A 22 4.15 -15.30 -18.39
CA LYS A 22 3.68 -14.68 -17.14
C LYS A 22 2.92 -13.36 -17.35
N GLN A 23 2.51 -13.04 -18.58
CA GLN A 23 1.75 -11.82 -18.93
C GLN A 23 0.37 -11.71 -18.26
N ASN A 24 -0.16 -12.81 -17.70
CA ASN A 24 -1.41 -12.83 -16.92
C ASN A 24 -1.15 -12.73 -15.41
N LEU A 25 -0.31 -11.79 -14.98
CA LEU A 25 -0.09 -11.55 -13.56
C LEU A 25 -1.31 -10.86 -12.95
N ILE A 26 -2.26 -11.66 -12.48
CA ILE A 26 -3.39 -11.17 -11.68
C ILE A 26 -2.89 -11.10 -10.24
N LEU A 27 -2.84 -9.89 -9.66
CA LEU A 27 -2.58 -9.77 -8.23
C LEU A 27 -3.70 -10.50 -7.48
N PRO A 28 -3.36 -11.47 -6.60
CA PRO A 28 -4.37 -12.10 -5.77
C PRO A 28 -5.12 -11.06 -4.94
N GLU A 29 -6.42 -11.24 -4.74
CA GLU A 29 -7.25 -10.29 -3.98
C GLU A 29 -6.69 -10.01 -2.58
N LYS A 30 -6.07 -11.03 -1.94
CA LYS A 30 -5.36 -10.88 -0.67
C LYS A 30 -4.23 -9.85 -0.72
N ILE A 31 -3.49 -9.77 -1.83
CA ILE A 31 -2.39 -8.81 -2.03
C ILE A 31 -2.97 -7.42 -2.27
N ILE A 32 -4.04 -7.31 -3.05
CA ILE A 32 -4.72 -6.03 -3.26
C ILE A 32 -5.23 -5.46 -1.93
N ARG A 33 -5.90 -6.30 -1.12
CA ARG A 33 -6.39 -5.90 0.20
C ARG A 33 -5.26 -5.48 1.14
N LEU A 34 -4.17 -6.26 1.19
CA LEU A 34 -2.98 -5.92 1.98
C LEU A 34 -2.41 -4.56 1.55
N THR A 35 -2.20 -4.38 0.25
CA THR A 35 -1.65 -3.17 -0.35
C THR A 35 -2.48 -1.93 0.00
N LEU A 36 -3.80 -2.01 -0.14
CA LEU A 36 -4.71 -0.92 0.19
C LEU A 36 -4.73 -0.63 1.69
N THR A 37 -4.70 -1.67 2.53
CA THR A 37 -4.67 -1.52 3.98
C THR A 37 -3.39 -0.83 4.43
N ARG A 38 -2.22 -1.27 3.92
CA ARG A 38 -0.92 -0.63 4.21
C ARG A 38 -0.89 0.81 3.76
N ALA A 39 -1.32 1.08 2.52
CA ALA A 39 -1.38 2.44 1.98
C ALA A 39 -2.22 3.36 2.87
N LYS A 40 -3.41 2.89 3.27
CA LYS A 40 -4.31 3.68 4.10
C LYS A 40 -3.82 3.86 5.52
N LEU A 41 -3.20 2.85 6.12
CA LEU A 41 -2.64 2.96 7.47
C LEU A 41 -1.43 3.90 7.48
N CYS A 42 -0.53 3.80 6.50
CA CYS A 42 0.60 4.73 6.35
C CYS A 42 0.13 6.18 6.22
N GLU A 43 -0.86 6.44 5.37
CA GLU A 43 -1.47 7.77 5.24
C GLU A 43 -2.10 8.25 6.55
N SER A 44 -2.80 7.36 7.26
CA SER A 44 -3.45 7.67 8.53
C SER A 44 -2.46 8.04 9.63
N ILE A 45 -1.33 7.32 9.70
CA ILE A 45 -0.24 7.63 10.63
C ILE A 45 0.42 8.96 10.26
N ALA A 46 0.68 9.19 8.96
CA ALA A 46 1.24 10.44 8.46
C ALA A 46 0.36 11.64 8.83
N ASN A 47 -0.97 11.51 8.86
CA ASN A 47 -1.85 12.58 9.35
C ASN A 47 -1.51 13.06 10.77
N GLN A 48 -0.91 12.22 11.61
CA GLN A 48 -0.54 12.56 12.99
C GLN A 48 0.90 13.05 13.12
N ILE A 49 1.82 12.50 12.34
CA ILE A 49 3.27 12.74 12.53
C ILE A 49 3.88 13.65 11.46
N ASP A 50 3.28 13.71 10.26
CA ASP A 50 3.78 14.48 9.12
C ASP A 50 2.70 14.67 8.05
N SER A 51 1.83 15.66 8.29
CA SER A 51 0.66 15.89 7.44
C SER A 51 1.01 16.35 6.03
N ASP A 52 2.18 16.93 5.83
CA ASP A 52 2.57 17.51 4.54
C ASP A 52 3.00 16.42 3.56
N ARG A 53 3.49 15.29 4.09
CA ARG A 53 3.97 14.15 3.29
C ARG A 53 3.00 12.97 3.19
N LYS A 54 1.72 13.11 3.59
CA LYS A 54 0.69 12.03 3.56
C LYS A 54 0.69 11.20 2.27
N LYS A 55 0.80 11.85 1.11
CA LYS A 55 0.83 11.19 -0.20
C LYS A 55 2.06 10.28 -0.37
N ALA A 56 3.22 10.69 0.13
CA ALA A 56 4.43 9.87 0.10
C ALA A 56 4.28 8.62 0.97
N PHE A 57 3.72 8.75 2.18
CA PHE A 57 3.42 7.60 3.05
C PHE A 57 2.40 6.65 2.43
N TYR A 58 1.34 7.17 1.80
CA TYR A 58 0.37 6.35 1.09
C TYR A 58 1.02 5.49 0.00
N LEU A 59 1.83 6.12 -0.86
CA LEU A 59 2.55 5.44 -1.93
C LEU A 59 3.56 4.44 -1.37
N ALA A 60 4.24 4.76 -0.27
CA ALA A 60 5.15 3.85 0.39
C ALA A 60 4.45 2.57 0.86
N GLY A 61 3.25 2.69 1.44
CA GLY A 61 2.42 1.54 1.80
C GLY A 61 2.05 0.67 0.60
N ILE A 62 1.77 1.28 -0.57
CA ILE A 62 1.55 0.53 -1.82
C ILE A 62 2.81 -0.25 -2.19
N PHE A 63 3.95 0.42 -2.31
CA PHE A 63 5.17 -0.21 -2.82
C PHE A 63 5.76 -1.26 -1.90
N SER A 64 5.63 -1.11 -0.57
CA SER A 64 6.08 -2.14 0.38
C SER A 64 5.45 -3.52 0.13
N SER A 65 4.15 -3.54 -0.20
CA SER A 65 3.40 -4.77 -0.46
C SER A 65 3.79 -5.41 -1.79
N LEU A 66 4.09 -4.57 -2.79
CA LEU A 66 4.54 -5.03 -4.10
C LEU A 66 5.96 -5.60 -4.03
N ASN A 67 6.86 -5.03 -3.22
CA ASN A 67 8.21 -5.56 -3.02
C ASN A 67 8.18 -7.03 -2.57
N GLU A 68 7.34 -7.33 -1.58
CA GLU A 68 7.15 -8.68 -1.05
C GLU A 68 6.62 -9.66 -2.10
N PHE A 69 5.82 -9.17 -3.07
CA PHE A 69 5.22 -10.00 -4.11
C PHE A 69 6.15 -10.23 -5.32
N PHE A 70 6.88 -9.21 -5.76
CA PHE A 70 7.67 -9.26 -7.00
C PHE A 70 9.08 -9.85 -6.84
N ALA A 71 9.59 -10.01 -5.61
CA ALA A 71 10.86 -10.68 -5.31
C ALA A 71 12.09 -10.22 -6.14
N GLY A 72 12.09 -8.96 -6.62
CA GLY A 72 13.18 -8.35 -7.39
C GLY A 72 13.61 -7.02 -6.76
N PRO A 73 14.74 -6.43 -7.20
CA PRO A 73 15.21 -5.16 -6.66
C PRO A 73 14.20 -4.05 -6.99
N MET A 74 13.45 -3.62 -5.98
CA MET A 74 12.51 -2.49 -6.03
C MET A 74 13.12 -1.24 -6.67
N GLU A 75 14.44 -1.07 -6.57
CA GLU A 75 15.21 -0.01 -7.24
C GLU A 75 14.96 0.07 -8.75
N ASP A 76 14.87 -1.07 -9.43
CA ASP A 76 14.70 -1.11 -10.89
C ASP A 76 13.26 -0.78 -11.28
N ILE A 77 12.29 -1.31 -10.52
CA ILE A 77 10.88 -0.95 -10.67
C ILE A 77 10.73 0.56 -10.45
N MET A 78 11.20 1.09 -9.33
CA MET A 78 11.03 2.49 -8.95
C MET A 78 11.71 3.48 -9.91
N LYS A 79 12.86 3.14 -10.50
CA LYS A 79 13.50 3.95 -11.56
C LYS A 79 12.63 4.02 -12.81
N GLU A 80 11.95 2.93 -13.16
CA GLU A 80 11.05 2.86 -14.32
C GLU A 80 9.72 3.58 -14.08
N LEU A 81 9.29 3.72 -12.82
CA LEU A 81 7.99 4.30 -12.45
C LEU A 81 7.95 5.84 -12.56
N ALA A 82 9.08 6.51 -12.86
CA ALA A 82 9.20 7.97 -12.86
C ALA A 82 8.59 8.61 -11.59
N LEU A 83 8.70 7.91 -10.46
CA LEU A 83 8.35 8.46 -9.16
C LEU A 83 9.25 9.67 -8.96
N THR A 84 8.65 10.82 -8.60
CA THR A 84 9.43 12.03 -8.32
C THR A 84 10.55 11.69 -7.34
N GLU A 85 11.71 12.35 -7.48
CA GLU A 85 12.88 12.13 -6.61
C GLU A 85 12.50 12.08 -5.12
N ASP A 86 11.49 12.84 -4.71
CA ASP A 86 10.92 12.84 -3.37
C ASP A 86 10.37 11.48 -2.89
N ILE A 87 9.66 10.74 -3.75
CA ILE A 87 9.09 9.42 -3.40
C ILE A 87 10.19 8.35 -3.42
N TYR A 88 11.13 8.47 -4.36
CA TYR A 88 12.30 7.60 -4.41
C TYR A 88 13.18 7.78 -3.18
N ALA A 89 13.51 9.03 -2.83
CA ALA A 89 14.27 9.37 -1.63
C ALA A 89 13.54 8.94 -0.35
N ALA A 90 12.22 9.13 -0.29
CA ALA A 90 11.38 8.66 0.81
C ALA A 90 11.45 7.14 1.04
N LEU A 91 11.58 6.35 -0.02
CA LEU A 91 11.57 4.89 0.06
C LEU A 91 12.98 4.28 0.18
N ILE A 92 13.99 4.92 -0.43
CA ILE A 92 15.36 4.37 -0.51
C ILE A 92 16.27 4.92 0.59
N VAL A 93 16.17 6.20 0.97
CA VAL A 93 17.08 6.82 1.96
C VAL A 93 17.01 6.06 3.27
N GLN A 94 18.16 5.53 3.70
CA GLN A 94 18.31 4.79 4.95
C GLN A 94 17.99 5.76 6.10
N GLU A 95 16.97 5.39 6.88
CA GLU A 95 16.44 6.12 8.05
C GLU A 95 15.65 7.40 7.75
N ASN A 96 14.33 7.25 7.61
CA ASN A 96 13.38 8.35 7.66
C ASN A 96 12.07 7.88 8.29
N SER A 97 11.18 8.82 8.62
CA SER A 97 9.88 8.53 9.24
C SER A 97 9.00 7.58 8.41
N ILE A 98 9.21 7.48 7.10
CA ILE A 98 8.49 6.54 6.24
C ILE A 98 8.92 5.10 6.51
N LYS A 99 10.22 4.83 6.68
CA LYS A 99 10.71 3.50 7.07
C LYS A 99 10.19 3.08 8.44
N GLU A 100 10.14 4.00 9.39
CA GLU A 100 9.60 3.73 10.73
C GLU A 100 8.10 3.39 10.69
N VAL A 101 7.33 4.12 9.89
CA VAL A 101 5.91 3.84 9.70
C VAL A 101 5.68 2.51 8.98
N LEU A 102 6.48 2.20 7.96
CA LEU A 102 6.41 0.90 7.28
C LEU A 102 6.72 -0.24 8.25
N ALA A 103 7.77 -0.11 9.07
CA ALA A 103 8.10 -1.08 10.09
C ALA A 103 6.96 -1.25 11.11
N LEU A 104 6.34 -0.14 11.56
CA LEU A 104 5.18 -0.19 12.46
C LEU A 104 3.99 -0.93 11.84
N VAL A 105 3.69 -0.64 10.58
CA VAL A 105 2.60 -1.29 9.83
C VAL A 105 2.85 -2.80 9.72
N GLU A 106 4.07 -3.20 9.34
CA GLU A 106 4.44 -4.62 9.27
C GLU A 106 4.38 -5.30 10.64
N ALA A 107 4.82 -4.62 11.70
CA ALA A 107 4.76 -5.12 13.07
C ALA A 107 3.31 -5.37 13.52
N VAL A 108 2.39 -4.44 13.20
CA VAL A 108 0.94 -4.61 13.45
C VAL A 108 0.38 -5.83 12.73
N GLU A 109 0.72 -6.01 11.46
CA GLU A 109 0.25 -7.16 10.67
C GLU A 109 0.79 -8.50 11.17
N LYS A 110 2.05 -8.52 11.62
CA LYS A 110 2.74 -9.71 12.12
C LYS A 110 2.54 -9.92 13.62
N ALA A 111 1.71 -9.10 14.27
CA ALA A 111 1.44 -9.12 15.71
C ALA A 111 2.72 -9.09 16.59
N LYS A 112 3.69 -8.24 16.20
CA LYS A 112 4.96 -8.04 16.90
C LYS A 112 4.81 -6.99 18.01
N TRP A 113 4.28 -7.39 19.16
CA TRP A 113 3.87 -6.47 20.23
C TRP A 113 5.00 -5.59 20.76
N GLU A 114 6.19 -6.17 20.94
CA GLU A 114 7.37 -5.45 21.42
C GLU A 114 7.80 -4.36 20.42
N GLU A 115 7.88 -4.71 19.13
CA GLU A 115 8.22 -3.77 18.05
C GLU A 115 7.17 -2.67 17.91
N ILE A 116 5.88 -3.02 18.01
CA ILE A 116 4.78 -2.04 18.01
C ILE A 116 4.97 -1.03 19.14
N HIS A 117 5.25 -1.51 20.36
CA HIS A 117 5.42 -0.65 21.53
C HIS A 117 6.60 0.32 21.35
N GLU A 118 7.76 -0.19 20.94
CA GLU A 118 8.97 0.61 20.74
C GLU A 118 8.79 1.68 19.66
N ILE A 119 8.24 1.31 18.51
CA ILE A 119 8.06 2.24 17.39
C ILE A 119 6.94 3.26 17.71
N CYS A 120 5.87 2.85 18.40
CA CYS A 120 4.84 3.78 18.89
C CYS A 120 5.43 4.86 19.81
N GLN A 121 6.31 4.47 20.74
CA GLN A 121 7.01 5.43 21.59
C GLN A 121 7.87 6.39 20.76
N LYS A 122 8.65 5.87 19.82
CA LYS A 122 9.53 6.67 18.94
C LYS A 122 8.75 7.71 18.12
N LEU A 123 7.60 7.31 17.57
CA LEU A 123 6.72 8.16 16.76
C LEU A 123 5.75 9.01 17.59
N ASN A 124 5.77 8.89 18.92
CA ASN A 124 4.83 9.53 19.84
C ASN A 124 3.35 9.24 19.48
N ILE A 125 3.05 7.99 19.10
CA ILE A 125 1.72 7.51 18.76
C ILE A 125 1.22 6.63 19.90
N ARG A 126 0.01 6.92 20.40
CA ARG A 126 -0.66 6.01 21.33
C ARG A 126 -1.10 4.75 20.60
N GLU A 127 -0.75 3.57 21.12
CA GLU A 127 -1.15 2.28 20.53
C GLU A 127 -2.66 2.16 20.28
N ARG A 128 -3.50 2.68 21.19
CA ARG A 128 -4.95 2.73 20.99
C ARG A 128 -5.33 3.48 19.70
N CYS A 129 -4.65 4.59 19.42
CA CYS A 129 -4.87 5.36 18.19
C CYS A 129 -4.39 4.57 16.98
N LEU A 130 -3.23 3.89 17.08
CA LEU A 130 -2.73 3.01 16.03
C LEU A 130 -3.73 1.91 15.66
N PHE A 131 -4.20 1.14 16.64
CA PHE A 131 -5.14 0.04 16.38
C PHE A 131 -6.49 0.55 15.86
N LYS A 132 -6.94 1.74 16.28
CA LYS A 132 -8.10 2.40 15.70
C LYS A 132 -7.88 2.73 14.22
N MET A 133 -6.76 3.36 13.87
CA MET A 133 -6.41 3.66 12.47
C MET A 133 -6.30 2.39 11.63
N TYR A 134 -5.76 1.31 12.19
CA TYR A 134 -5.64 0.03 11.50
C TYR A 134 -7.02 -0.58 11.19
N ALA A 135 -7.92 -0.63 12.19
CA ALA A 135 -9.29 -1.08 11.99
C ALA A 135 -10.06 -0.24 10.96
N GLU A 136 -9.89 1.09 11.01
CA GLU A 136 -10.47 2.01 10.02
C GLU A 136 -9.91 1.77 8.61
N SER A 137 -8.62 1.45 8.49
CA SER A 137 -7.95 1.14 7.21
C SER A 137 -8.46 -0.16 6.58
N ILE A 138 -8.70 -1.19 7.39
CA ILE A 138 -9.31 -2.44 6.94
C ILE A 138 -10.74 -2.19 6.45
N ASN A 139 -11.55 -1.47 7.22
CA ASN A 139 -12.93 -1.15 6.86
C ASN A 139 -13.02 -0.30 5.58
N TRP A 140 -12.12 0.68 5.45
CA TRP A 140 -12.00 1.50 4.24
C TRP A 140 -11.65 0.64 3.02
N THR A 141 -10.73 -0.30 3.17
CA THR A 141 -10.34 -1.23 2.09
C THR A 141 -11.52 -2.09 1.66
N ALA A 142 -12.26 -2.68 2.61
CA ALA A 142 -13.43 -3.50 2.30
C ALA A 142 -14.49 -2.73 1.50
N LYS A 143 -14.75 -1.46 1.86
CA LYS A 143 -15.68 -0.59 1.14
C LYS A 143 -15.25 -0.33 -0.30
N ILE A 144 -13.95 -0.11 -0.52
CA ILE A 144 -13.42 0.10 -1.87
C ILE A 144 -13.61 -1.15 -2.73
N GLN A 145 -13.27 -2.33 -2.20
CA GLN A 145 -13.41 -3.58 -2.94
C GLN A 145 -14.87 -3.87 -3.30
N GLN A 146 -15.80 -3.60 -2.38
CA GLN A 146 -17.23 -3.72 -2.65
C GLN A 146 -17.69 -2.75 -3.75
N SER A 147 -17.28 -1.48 -3.69
CA SER A 147 -17.65 -0.49 -4.71
C SER A 147 -17.12 -0.83 -6.10
N GLU A 148 -15.96 -1.48 -6.20
CA GLU A 148 -15.44 -1.95 -7.47
C GLU A 148 -16.24 -3.13 -8.03
N GLN A 149 -16.63 -4.07 -7.18
CA GLN A 149 -17.50 -5.20 -7.58
C GLN A 149 -18.84 -4.70 -8.08
N ASP A 150 -19.47 -3.76 -7.37
CA ASP A 150 -20.74 -3.16 -7.77
C ASP A 150 -20.63 -2.44 -9.13
N SER A 151 -19.55 -1.69 -9.36
CA SER A 151 -19.31 -1.00 -10.64
C SER A 151 -19.09 -1.98 -11.82
N LEU A 152 -18.48 -3.15 -11.59
CA LEU A 152 -18.29 -4.17 -12.61
C LEU A 152 -19.62 -4.87 -12.98
N LEU A 153 -20.50 -5.06 -11.99
CA LEU A 153 -21.83 -5.63 -12.18
C LEU A 153 -22.74 -4.68 -12.98
N GLU A 154 -22.71 -3.38 -12.68
CA GLU A 154 -23.45 -2.35 -13.44
C GLU A 154 -23.01 -2.23 -14.90
N LYS A 155 -21.74 -2.50 -15.21
CA LYS A 155 -21.17 -2.45 -16.57
C LYS A 155 -21.34 -3.73 -17.38
N SER A 156 -21.93 -4.79 -16.81
CA SER A 156 -22.14 -6.08 -17.47
C SER A 156 -23.62 -6.41 -17.80
N PRO A 157 -24.45 -5.49 -18.35
CA PRO A 157 -25.87 -5.77 -18.58
C PRO A 157 -26.18 -6.69 -19.78
N LEU A 158 -25.20 -7.27 -20.49
CA LEU A 158 -25.40 -7.99 -21.75
C LEU A 158 -25.23 -9.53 -21.69
N LEU A 159 -25.36 -10.16 -20.51
CA LEU A 159 -25.28 -11.63 -20.40
C LEU A 159 -26.60 -12.33 -20.06
N TRP A 160 -27.74 -11.63 -20.13
CA TRP A 160 -29.07 -12.21 -19.92
C TRP A 160 -30.00 -12.14 -21.14
N SER A 161 -29.49 -11.83 -22.33
CA SER A 161 -30.23 -11.97 -23.59
C SER A 161 -29.91 -13.29 -24.29
#